data_AF-A0A843RV28-F1
#
_entry.id   AF-A0A843RV28-F1
#
_cell.length_a   1.000
_cell.length_b   1.000
_cell.length_c   1.000
_cell.angle_alpha   90.00
_cell.angle_beta   90.00
_cell.angle_gamma   90.00
#
_symmetry.space_group_name_H-M   'P 1'
#
loop_
_entity.id
_entity.type
_entity.pdbx_description
1 polymer ?
#
loop_
_entity_poly.entity_id
_entity_poly.type
_entity_poly.pdbx_seq_one_letter_code
_entity_poly.pdbx_strand_id
1 'polypeptide(L)'
;MAKKVVLPLAKARAKLYELADHVASSPDAVVYLEHRGKKERLALVREARLAYLEATVERAQARVTKPFKLAGSLQTTLSDEELEAALAEAKREAARAFDKKLGNVPG
;
A
#
# COMPACT_ATOMS: atom_id res chain seq x y z
N MET A 1 -10.51 -0.75 20.54
CA MET A 1 -11.56 -0.26 19.61
C MET A 1 -11.60 1.26 19.69
N ALA A 2 -11.58 1.96 18.55
CA ALA A 2 -11.71 3.43 18.52
C ALA A 2 -13.04 3.87 19.14
N LYS A 3 -12.99 4.75 20.14
CA LYS A 3 -14.19 5.31 20.77
C LYS A 3 -14.80 6.32 19.79
N LYS A 4 -15.93 5.95 19.19
CA LYS A 4 -16.67 6.79 18.24
C LYS A 4 -17.79 7.50 18.98
N VAL A 5 -17.85 8.81 18.84
CA VAL A 5 -18.95 9.63 19.36
C VAL A 5 -19.62 10.29 18.17
N VAL A 6 -20.95 10.24 18.10
CA VAL A 6 -21.74 10.89 17.03
C VAL A 6 -22.72 11.86 17.69
N LEU A 7 -22.75 13.11 17.24
CA LEU A 7 -23.68 14.10 17.77
C LEU A 7 -24.06 15.19 16.75
N PRO A 8 -25.23 15.84 16.91
CA PRO A 8 -25.60 17.00 16.11
C PRO A 8 -24.61 18.17 16.29
N LEU A 9 -24.30 18.87 15.20
CA LEU A 9 -23.39 20.02 15.21
C LEU A 9 -23.83 21.11 16.20
N ALA A 10 -25.14 21.34 16.33
CA ALA A 10 -25.68 22.29 17.29
C ALA A 10 -25.32 21.95 18.75
N LYS A 11 -25.30 20.66 19.11
CA LYS A 11 -24.88 20.19 20.45
C LYS A 11 -23.37 20.24 20.59
N ALA A 12 -22.63 19.96 19.52
CA ALA A 12 -21.17 20.00 19.52
C ALA A 12 -20.63 21.41 19.73
N ARG A 13 -21.28 22.42 19.15
CA ARG A 13 -20.90 23.83 19.33
C ARG A 13 -20.88 24.24 20.80
N ALA A 14 -21.85 23.77 21.59
CA ALA A 14 -21.93 24.07 23.01
C ALA A 14 -20.86 23.35 23.86
N LYS A 15 -20.20 22.32 23.30
CA LYS A 15 -19.27 21.42 24.01
C LYS A 15 -17.89 21.38 23.36
N LEU A 16 -17.52 22.43 22.61
CA LEU A 16 -16.31 22.39 21.77
C LEU A 16 -15.05 22.06 22.56
N TYR A 17 -14.87 22.67 23.74
CA TYR A 17 -13.71 22.41 24.60
C TYR A 17 -13.70 20.98 25.16
N GLU A 18 -14.83 20.49 25.67
CA GLU A 18 -14.96 19.09 26.15
C GLU A 18 -14.64 18.08 25.03
N LEU A 19 -15.08 18.36 23.80
CA LEU A 19 -14.80 17.52 22.65
C LEU A 19 -13.33 17.59 22.23
N ALA A 20 -12.70 18.77 22.33
CA ALA A 20 -11.27 18.94 22.09
C ALA A 20 -10.44 18.14 23.10
N ASP A 21 -10.75 18.26 24.40
CA ASP A 21 -10.09 17.50 25.48
C ASP A 21 -10.29 16.00 25.31
N HIS A 22 -11.50 15.59 24.90
CA HIS A 22 -11.80 14.20 24.61
C HIS A 22 -10.93 13.64 23.48
N VAL A 23 -10.80 14.38 22.37
CA VAL A 23 -9.98 13.97 21.23
C VAL A 23 -8.49 14.05 21.55
N ALA A 24 -8.05 15.01 22.37
CA ALA A 24 -6.66 15.16 22.81
C ALA A 24 -6.22 13.98 23.71
N SER A 25 -7.06 13.57 24.66
CA SER A 25 -6.77 12.50 25.63
C SER A 25 -6.84 11.10 25.03
N SER A 26 -7.45 10.92 23.85
CA SER A 26 -7.70 9.62 23.25
C SER A 26 -7.14 9.55 21.83
N PRO A 27 -5.98 8.88 21.63
CA PRO A 27 -5.28 8.87 20.34
C PRO A 27 -6.10 8.42 19.14
N ASP A 28 -7.04 7.50 19.39
CA ASP A 28 -7.93 6.87 18.41
C ASP A 28 -9.37 7.42 18.42
N ALA A 29 -9.66 8.44 19.22
CA ALA A 29 -11.01 9.00 19.25
C ALA A 29 -11.34 9.71 17.94
N VAL A 30 -12.59 9.54 17.51
CA VAL A 30 -13.17 10.25 16.37
C VAL A 30 -14.56 10.72 16.79
N VAL A 31 -14.79 12.02 16.67
CA VAL A 31 -16.09 12.63 16.93
C VAL A 31 -16.72 13.00 15.59
N TYR A 32 -17.87 12.42 15.28
CA TYR A 32 -18.64 12.74 14.08
C TYR A 32 -19.73 13.76 14.40
N LEU A 33 -19.76 14.81 13.59
CA LEU A 33 -20.70 15.92 13.70
C LEU A 33 -21.74 15.84 12.58
N GLU A 34 -22.99 15.73 12.98
CA GLU A 34 -24.12 15.69 12.04
C GLU A 34 -24.65 17.10 11.79
N HIS A 35 -24.57 17.54 10.52
CA HIS A 35 -25.16 18.80 10.08
C HIS A 35 -26.48 18.53 9.36
N ARG A 36 -27.60 19.10 9.86
CA ARG A 36 -28.90 18.97 9.20
C ARG A 36 -28.81 19.49 7.75
N GLY A 37 -29.28 18.69 6.80
CA GLY A 37 -29.28 19.06 5.37
C GLY A 37 -27.97 18.83 4.62
N LYS A 38 -26.92 18.29 5.25
CA LYS A 38 -25.71 17.83 4.56
C LYS A 38 -25.70 16.31 4.48
N LYS A 39 -25.25 15.78 3.33
CA LYS A 39 -25.15 14.32 3.11
C LYS A 39 -23.98 13.70 3.88
N GLU A 40 -22.93 14.48 4.13
CA GLU A 40 -21.72 14.02 4.80
C GLU A 40 -21.60 14.59 6.21
N ARG A 41 -21.06 13.76 7.11
CA ARG A 41 -20.74 14.13 8.48
C ARG A 41 -19.33 14.73 8.52
N LEU A 42 -19.12 15.72 9.38
CA LEU A 42 -17.78 16.23 9.67
C LEU A 42 -17.13 15.37 10.76
N ALA A 43 -15.81 15.25 10.75
CA ALA A 43 -15.07 14.51 11.77
C ALA A 43 -14.08 15.43 12.46
N LEU A 44 -14.09 15.42 13.80
CA LEU A 44 -13.03 16.00 14.62
C LEU A 44 -12.07 14.88 15.04
N VAL A 45 -10.79 15.09 14.71
CA VAL A 45 -9.68 14.19 15.00
C VAL A 45 -8.45 15.01 15.41
N ARG A 46 -7.46 14.37 16.04
CA ARG A 46 -6.16 15.01 16.26
C ARG A 46 -5.41 15.18 14.95
N GLU A 47 -4.65 16.26 14.85
CA GLU A 47 -3.79 16.56 13.70
C GLU A 47 -2.85 15.40 13.35
N ALA A 48 -2.14 14.85 14.35
CA ALA A 48 -1.24 13.71 14.14
C ALA A 48 -1.95 12.47 13.54
N ARG A 49 -3.24 12.27 13.86
CA ARG A 49 -4.03 11.18 13.29
C ARG A 49 -4.42 11.49 11.85
N LEU A 50 -4.79 12.74 11.54
CA LEU A 50 -5.06 13.16 10.16
C LEU A 50 -3.81 12.96 9.28
N ALA A 51 -2.65 13.46 9.73
CA ALA A 51 -1.38 13.32 9.02
C ALA A 51 -1.02 11.85 8.76
N TYR A 52 -1.25 10.97 9.75
CA TYR A 52 -1.05 9.53 9.57
C TYR A 52 -1.96 8.92 8.50
N LEU A 53 -3.24 9.32 8.48
CA LEU A 53 -4.21 8.83 7.50
C LEU A 53 -3.85 9.31 6.10
N GLU A 54 -3.49 10.59 5.94
CA GLU A 54 -3.05 11.17 4.67
C GLU A 54 -1.81 10.45 4.13
N ALA A 55 -0.77 10.29 4.95
CA ALA A 55 0.43 9.55 4.57
C ALA A 55 0.16 8.07 4.24
N THR A 56 -0.87 7.48 4.84
CA THR A 56 -1.26 6.09 4.54
C THR A 56 -1.98 5.99 3.20
N VAL A 57 -2.88 6.94 2.90
CA VAL A 57 -3.55 7.04 1.60
C VAL A 57 -2.55 7.32 0.49
N GLU A 58 -1.63 8.26 0.70
CA GLU A 58 -0.57 8.59 -0.26
C GLU A 58 0.28 7.36 -0.59
N ARG A 59 0.74 6.62 0.44
CA ARG A 59 1.50 5.37 0.25
C ARG A 59 0.69 4.30 -0.48
N ALA A 60 -0.61 4.20 -0.23
CA ALA A 60 -1.48 3.25 -0.93
C ALA A 60 -1.61 3.62 -2.41
N GLN A 61 -1.84 4.89 -2.73
CA GLN A 61 -1.93 5.39 -4.11
C GLN A 61 -0.61 5.22 -4.87
N ALA A 62 0.53 5.49 -4.22
CA ALA A 62 1.86 5.29 -4.79
C ALA A 62 2.19 3.80 -5.06
N ARG A 63 1.56 2.86 -4.35
CA ARG A 63 1.71 1.42 -4.58
C ARG A 63 0.83 0.93 -5.73
N VAL A 64 -0.38 1.48 -5.90
CA VAL A 64 -1.28 1.15 -7.01
C VAL A 64 -0.70 1.57 -8.36
N THR A 65 0.09 2.65 -8.39
CA THR A 65 0.71 3.18 -9.62
C THR A 65 2.02 2.49 -10.01
N LYS A 66 2.62 1.69 -9.13
CA LYS A 66 3.81 0.92 -9.48
C LYS A 66 3.38 -0.46 -10.00
N PRO A 67 3.78 -0.85 -11.22
CA PRO A 67 3.55 -2.21 -11.67
C PRO A 67 4.16 -3.16 -10.63
N PHE A 68 3.34 -4.10 -10.16
CA PHE A 68 3.78 -5.15 -9.25
C PHE A 68 4.94 -5.90 -9.92
N LYS A 69 6.15 -5.66 -9.44
CA LYS A 69 7.35 -6.36 -9.92
C LYS A 69 7.60 -7.52 -8.96
N LEU A 70 7.24 -8.72 -9.41
CA LEU A 70 7.62 -9.94 -8.70
C LEU A 70 9.15 -10.01 -8.69
N ALA A 71 9.76 -10.22 -7.51
CA ALA A 71 11.20 -10.49 -7.47
C ALA A 71 11.47 -11.76 -8.28
N GLY A 72 12.17 -11.62 -9.42
CA GLY A 72 12.42 -12.71 -10.37
C GLY A 72 11.61 -12.65 -11.68
N SER A 73 10.70 -11.69 -11.88
CA SER A 73 10.04 -11.52 -13.19
C SER A 73 10.99 -10.83 -14.18
N LEU A 74 11.44 -11.54 -15.21
CA LEU A 74 12.16 -10.99 -16.34
C LEU A 74 11.14 -10.31 -17.28
N GLN A 75 11.31 -9.02 -17.57
CA GLN A 75 10.57 -8.37 -18.66
C GLN A 75 11.39 -8.50 -19.92
N THR A 76 10.80 -9.11 -20.94
CA THR A 76 11.44 -9.42 -22.21
C THR A 76 10.45 -9.11 -23.34
N THR A 77 10.95 -8.65 -24.48
CA THR A 77 10.15 -8.42 -25.69
C THR A 77 9.97 -9.69 -26.51
N LEU A 78 10.58 -10.79 -26.08
CA LEU A 78 10.44 -12.11 -26.68
C LEU A 78 9.06 -12.68 -26.37
N SER A 79 8.48 -13.39 -27.32
CA SER A 79 7.33 -14.25 -27.06
C SER A 79 7.72 -15.39 -26.09
N ASP A 80 6.72 -16.05 -25.50
CA ASP A 80 6.97 -17.18 -24.59
C ASP A 80 7.77 -18.31 -25.27
N GLU A 81 7.48 -18.58 -26.54
CA GLU A 81 8.18 -19.58 -27.36
C GLU A 81 9.65 -19.21 -27.61
N GLU A 82 9.92 -17.94 -27.92
CA GLU A 82 11.27 -17.41 -28.11
C GLU A 82 12.08 -17.41 -26.80
N LEU A 83 11.41 -17.09 -25.68
CA LEU A 83 12.02 -17.12 -24.36
C LEU A 83 12.39 -18.55 -23.94
N GLU A 84 11.50 -19.53 -24.18
CA GLU A 84 11.80 -20.93 -23.90
C GLU A 84 12.96 -21.46 -24.75
N ALA A 85 13.00 -21.11 -26.03
CA ALA A 85 14.09 -21.47 -26.93
C ALA A 85 15.44 -20.90 -26.45
N ALA A 86 15.46 -19.62 -26.08
CA ALA A 86 16.65 -18.94 -25.57
C ALA A 86 17.12 -19.53 -24.23
N LEU A 87 16.19 -19.86 -23.32
CA LEU A 87 16.53 -20.51 -22.05
C LEU A 87 17.07 -21.93 -22.26
N ALA A 88 16.52 -22.68 -23.23
CA ALA A 88 17.03 -24.01 -23.58
C ALA A 88 18.42 -23.96 -24.21
N GLU A 89 18.72 -22.93 -25.00
CA GLU A 89 20.05 -22.68 -25.55
C GLU A 89 21.06 -22.31 -24.45
N ALA A 90 20.72 -21.35 -23.58
CA ALA A 90 21.59 -20.96 -22.47
C ALA A 90 21.92 -22.14 -21.53
N LYS A 91 20.95 -23.03 -21.27
CA LYS A 91 21.18 -24.27 -20.50
C LYS A 91 22.15 -25.22 -21.19
N ARG A 92 22.05 -25.38 -22.52
CA ARG A 92 22.97 -26.23 -23.30
C ARG A 92 24.37 -25.64 -23.34
N GLU A 93 24.51 -24.33 -23.45
CA GLU A 93 25.80 -23.65 -23.39
C GLU A 93 26.46 -23.76 -22.02
N ALA A 94 25.68 -23.59 -20.94
CA ALA A 94 26.16 -23.77 -19.58
C ALA A 94 26.64 -25.20 -19.32
N ALA A 95 25.89 -26.21 -19.81
CA ALA A 95 26.30 -27.61 -19.73
C ALA A 95 27.61 -27.88 -20.49
N ARG A 96 27.73 -27.39 -21.74
CA ARG A 96 28.96 -27.51 -22.54
C ARG A 96 30.16 -26.82 -21.88
N ALA A 97 29.94 -25.65 -21.28
CA ALA A 97 31.00 -24.92 -20.58
C ALA A 97 31.41 -25.63 -19.28
N PHE A 98 30.48 -26.31 -18.61
CA PHE A 98 30.74 -27.13 -17.43
C PHE A 98 31.51 -28.41 -17.80
N ASP A 99 31.10 -29.13 -18.83
CA ASP A 99 31.78 -30.33 -19.34
C ASP A 99 33.20 -30.01 -19.83
N LYS A 100 33.38 -28.88 -20.51
CA LYS A 100 34.71 -28.39 -20.94
C LYS A 100 35.62 -28.06 -19.75
N LYS A 101 35.07 -27.57 -18.63
CA LYS A 101 35.83 -27.32 -17.39
C LYS A 101 36.16 -28.61 -16.62
N LEU A 102 35.37 -29.66 -16.78
CA LEU A 102 35.60 -30.98 -16.19
C LEU A 102 36.47 -31.91 -17.05
N GLY A 103 36.90 -31.47 -18.23
CA GLY A 103 37.90 -32.17 -19.04
C GLY A 103 37.41 -33.45 -19.74
N ASN A 104 36.10 -33.63 -19.93
CA ASN A 104 35.58 -34.81 -20.60
C ASN A 104 35.18 -34.47 -22.05
N VAL A 105 36.08 -34.74 -22.99
CA VAL A 105 35.80 -34.70 -24.43
C VAL A 105 35.74 -36.15 -24.93
N PRO A 106 34.57 -36.72 -25.27
CA PRO A 106 34.52 -37.81 -26.22
C PRO A 106 34.54 -37.22 -27.63
N GLY A 107 35.45 -37.73 -28.46
CA GLY A 107 35.52 -37.43 -29.90
C GLY A 107 34.35 -37.96 -30.69
#